data_AF-A0A819ZH08-F1
#
_entry.id   AF-A0A819ZH08-F1
#
_cell.length_a   1.000
_cell.length_b   1.000
_cell.length_c   1.000
_cell.angle_alpha   90.00
_cell.angle_beta   90.00
_cell.angle_gamma   90.00
#
_symmetry.space_group_name_H-M   'P 1'
#
loop_
_entity.id
_entity.type
_entity.pdbx_description
1 polymer ?
#
loop_
_entity_poly.entity_id
_entity_poly.type
_entity_poly.pdbx_seq_one_letter_code
_entity_poly.pdbx_strand_id
1 'polypeptide(L)'
;MIGEILVFLPGWNEIVKCTQLLEIFDRPPHPTLRKVILSRSISERCITINDLVYAIDSGRTKARRADRTQSGECYRLFTRCNQRFSFVDFPQGEMITSRLDKIYLQGKLLNVNNVKAFLQNALYPPSIEPIQHAEQFLYDIGAFISHTNQLTPIGKILPQ
;
A
#
# COMPACT_ATOMS: atom_id res chain seq x y z
N MET A 1 -6.95 -38.41 10.68
CA MET A 1 -5.98 -37.49 10.09
C MET A 1 -6.54 -36.09 10.18
N ILE A 2 -5.73 -35.10 10.56
CA ILE A 2 -6.10 -33.68 10.44
C ILE A 2 -5.97 -33.34 8.96
N GLY A 3 -7.04 -32.80 8.36
CA GLY A 3 -7.01 -32.32 6.98
C GLY A 3 -6.74 -30.82 6.94
N GLU A 4 -6.35 -30.30 5.79
CA GLU A 4 -6.02 -28.89 5.61
C GLU A 4 -6.83 -28.30 4.44
N ILE A 5 -7.31 -27.08 4.63
CA ILE A 5 -7.92 -26.26 3.58
C ILE A 5 -6.95 -25.13 3.30
N LEU A 6 -6.32 -25.16 2.13
CA LEU A 6 -5.40 -24.12 1.69
C LEU A 6 -6.15 -23.04 0.91
N VAL A 7 -6.10 -21.80 1.39
CA VAL A 7 -6.70 -20.64 0.75
C VAL A 7 -5.58 -19.67 0.36
N PHE A 8 -5.52 -19.31 -0.92
CA PHE A 8 -4.59 -18.29 -1.41
C PHE A 8 -5.29 -16.94 -1.50
N LEU A 9 -4.75 -15.92 -0.83
CA LEU A 9 -5.17 -14.54 -0.95
C LEU A 9 -4.22 -13.79 -1.90
N PRO A 10 -4.66 -13.52 -3.14
CA PRO A 10 -3.87 -12.78 -4.08
C PRO A 10 -3.82 -11.27 -3.74
N GLY A 11 -3.27 -10.44 -4.63
CA GLY A 11 -3.35 -8.99 -4.47
C GLY A 11 -4.79 -8.47 -4.46
N TRP A 12 -5.01 -7.28 -3.90
CA TRP A 12 -6.34 -6.65 -3.79
C TRP A 12 -7.14 -6.64 -5.10
N ASN A 13 -6.48 -6.34 -6.22
CA ASN A 13 -7.11 -6.30 -7.55
C ASN A 13 -7.69 -7.65 -8.01
N GLU A 14 -7.15 -8.76 -7.51
CA GLU A 14 -7.61 -10.11 -7.79
C GLU A 14 -8.65 -10.55 -6.76
N ILE A 15 -8.47 -10.15 -5.50
CA ILE A 15 -9.40 -10.40 -4.39
C ILE A 15 -10.81 -9.88 -4.74
N VAL A 16 -10.94 -8.65 -5.23
CA VAL A 16 -12.26 -8.04 -5.57
C VAL A 16 -13.01 -8.79 -6.68
N LYS A 17 -12.29 -9.55 -7.52
CA LYS A 17 -12.89 -10.35 -8.59
C LYS A 17 -13.29 -11.75 -8.13
N CYS A 18 -12.88 -12.15 -6.93
CA CYS A 18 -13.04 -13.50 -6.43
C CYS A 18 -14.28 -13.59 -5.54
N THR A 19 -15.28 -14.37 -5.96
CA THR A 19 -16.47 -14.70 -5.14
C THR A 19 -16.13 -15.51 -3.90
N GLN A 20 -14.94 -16.13 -3.85
CA GLN A 20 -14.42 -16.91 -2.72
C GLN A 20 -14.00 -16.06 -1.52
N LEU A 21 -14.04 -14.73 -1.63
CA LEU A 21 -13.73 -13.81 -0.52
C LEU A 21 -14.55 -14.08 0.73
N LEU A 22 -15.79 -14.53 0.60
CA LEU A 22 -16.65 -14.81 1.76
C LEU A 22 -16.19 -16.07 2.52
N GLU A 23 -15.74 -17.09 1.79
CA GLU A 23 -15.30 -18.37 2.37
C GLU A 23 -14.09 -18.21 3.30
N ILE A 24 -13.27 -17.18 3.11
CA ILE A 24 -12.08 -16.94 3.94
C ILE A 24 -12.45 -16.52 5.37
N PHE A 25 -13.62 -15.90 5.53
CA PHE A 25 -14.09 -15.39 6.82
C PHE A 25 -14.82 -16.46 7.63
N ASP A 26 -15.30 -17.51 6.95
CA ASP A 26 -15.98 -18.62 7.60
C ASP A 26 -14.98 -19.57 8.27
N ARG A 27 -15.45 -20.20 9.35
CA ARG A 27 -14.67 -21.26 10.01
C ARG A 27 -14.60 -22.50 9.11
N PRO A 28 -13.54 -23.33 9.25
CA PRO A 28 -13.50 -24.62 8.58
C PRO A 28 -14.79 -25.43 8.83
N PRO A 29 -15.37 -26.06 7.81
CA PRO A 29 -16.67 -26.75 7.92
C PRO A 29 -16.64 -27.98 8.85
N HIS A 30 -15.45 -28.51 9.16
CA HIS A 30 -15.29 -29.66 10.03
C HIS A 30 -14.19 -29.43 11.08
N PRO A 31 -14.35 -29.88 12.35
CA PRO A 31 -13.38 -29.63 13.42
C PRO A 31 -11.98 -30.20 13.20
N THR A 32 -11.87 -31.23 12.36
CA THR A 32 -10.58 -31.87 12.00
C THR A 32 -9.87 -31.17 10.85
N LEU A 33 -10.45 -30.11 10.28
CA LEU A 33 -9.87 -29.33 9.19
C LEU A 33 -9.26 -28.04 9.73
N ARG A 34 -8.04 -27.75 9.28
CA ARG A 34 -7.37 -26.47 9.53
C ARG A 34 -7.38 -25.62 8.27
N LYS A 35 -7.83 -24.38 8.39
CA LYS A 35 -7.70 -23.37 7.32
C LYS A 35 -6.30 -22.77 7.38
N VAL A 36 -5.60 -22.81 6.26
CA VAL A 36 -4.27 -22.21 6.06
C VAL A 36 -4.42 -21.14 4.99
N ILE A 37 -4.05 -19.90 5.34
CA ILE A 37 -4.18 -18.76 4.43
C ILE A 37 -2.79 -18.29 4.05
N LEU A 38 -2.49 -18.29 2.74
CA LEU A 38 -1.28 -17.67 2.19
C LEU A 38 -1.63 -16.29 1.66
N SER A 39 -0.90 -15.25 2.04
CA SER A 39 -1.25 -13.86 1.74
C SER A 39 -0.04 -13.03 1.32
N ARG A 40 -0.28 -11.91 0.63
CA ARG A 40 0.72 -10.85 0.39
C ARG A 40 0.55 -9.71 1.40
N SER A 41 1.58 -8.88 1.52
CA SER A 41 1.59 -7.71 2.42
C SER A 41 0.39 -6.75 2.30
N ILE A 42 -0.18 -6.61 1.09
CA ILE A 42 -1.34 -5.73 0.83
C ILE A 42 -2.63 -6.33 1.39
N SER A 43 -2.86 -7.63 1.18
CA SER A 43 -4.02 -8.35 1.70
C SER A 43 -3.96 -8.52 3.23
N GLU A 44 -2.77 -8.67 3.80
CA GLU A 44 -2.56 -8.73 5.27
C GLU A 44 -3.04 -7.46 6.01
N ARG A 45 -2.80 -6.28 5.42
CA ARG A 45 -3.14 -4.99 6.06
C ARG A 45 -4.62 -4.64 5.89
N CYS A 46 -5.25 -5.10 4.82
CA CYS A 46 -6.61 -4.71 4.45
C CYS A 46 -7.69 -5.71 4.91
N ILE A 47 -7.32 -6.93 5.31
CA ILE A 47 -8.28 -7.99 5.72
C ILE A 47 -8.05 -8.37 7.19
N THR A 48 -9.14 -8.63 7.92
CA THR A 48 -9.10 -9.18 9.28
C THR A 48 -9.78 -10.55 9.29
N ILE A 49 -9.04 -11.58 9.67
CA ILE A 49 -9.54 -12.97 9.77
C ILE A 49 -9.84 -13.25 11.24
N ASN A 50 -11.11 -13.47 11.57
CA ASN A 50 -11.57 -13.51 12.96
C ASN A 50 -11.12 -14.77 13.72
N ASP A 51 -10.89 -15.87 13.02
CA ASP A 51 -10.48 -17.16 13.58
C ASP A 51 -8.97 -17.41 13.48
N LEU A 52 -8.17 -16.36 13.25
CA LEU A 52 -6.71 -16.46 13.23
C LEU A 52 -6.19 -16.85 14.62
N VAL A 53 -5.38 -17.91 14.69
CA VAL A 53 -4.66 -18.34 15.90
C VAL A 53 -3.16 -18.30 15.68
N TYR A 54 -2.69 -18.64 14.48
CA TYR A 54 -1.26 -18.74 14.17
C TYR A 54 -0.91 -17.80 13.02
N ALA A 55 0.05 -16.91 13.25
CA ALA A 55 0.62 -16.04 12.22
C ALA A 55 2.07 -16.43 11.94
N ILE A 56 2.42 -16.62 10.66
CA ILE A 56 3.79 -16.90 10.22
C ILE A 56 4.30 -15.70 9.43
N ASP A 57 5.34 -15.03 9.93
CA ASP A 57 5.97 -13.89 9.29
C ASP A 57 7.30 -14.30 8.64
N SER A 58 7.36 -14.18 7.31
CA SER A 58 8.56 -14.48 6.51
C SER A 58 9.65 -13.40 6.61
N GLY A 59 9.37 -12.23 7.21
CA GLY A 59 10.33 -11.16 7.41
C GLY A 59 10.56 -10.25 6.20
N ARG A 60 9.78 -10.39 5.13
CA ARG A 60 9.86 -9.47 3.97
C ARG A 60 9.09 -8.17 4.21
N THR A 61 8.04 -8.21 5.01
CA THR A 61 7.22 -7.05 5.39
C THR A 61 6.70 -7.27 6.80
N LYS A 62 6.61 -6.19 7.60
CA LYS A 62 6.13 -6.26 9.00
C LYS A 62 4.72 -6.88 9.06
N ALA A 63 4.60 -8.09 9.60
CA ALA A 63 3.32 -8.77 9.75
C ALA A 63 2.46 -8.16 10.87
N ARG A 64 1.15 -8.42 10.79
CA ARG A 64 0.22 -8.17 11.90
C ARG A 64 0.35 -9.25 12.97
N ARG A 65 0.05 -8.87 14.22
CA ARG A 65 -0.08 -9.80 15.35
C ARG A 65 -1.36 -10.63 15.20
N ALA A 66 -1.32 -11.89 15.62
CA ALA A 66 -2.48 -12.80 15.61
C ALA A 66 -3.54 -12.42 16.67
N ASP A 67 -3.14 -11.58 17.64
CA ASP A 67 -3.82 -11.36 18.91
C ASP A 67 -5.08 -10.47 18.82
N ARG A 68 -5.62 -10.25 17.63
CA ARG A 68 -6.71 -9.28 17.41
C ARG A 68 -8.06 -9.74 17.94
N THR A 69 -8.33 -11.04 17.90
CA THR A 69 -9.64 -11.62 18.26
C THR A 69 -9.56 -12.67 19.36
N GLN A 70 -8.41 -13.30 19.54
CA GLN A 70 -8.14 -14.28 20.60
C GLN A 70 -6.62 -14.39 20.83
N SER A 71 -6.21 -15.06 21.92
CA SER A 71 -4.80 -15.37 22.16
C SER A 71 -4.26 -16.22 21.01
N GLY A 72 -3.24 -15.72 20.33
CA GLY A 72 -2.63 -16.37 19.18
C GLY A 72 -1.12 -16.33 19.26
N GLU A 73 -0.46 -17.17 18.47
CA GLU A 73 0.99 -17.28 18.42
C GLU A 73 1.52 -16.69 17.10
N CYS A 74 2.66 -15.99 17.19
CA CYS A 74 3.33 -15.41 16.03
C CYS A 74 4.74 -15.99 15.86
N TYR A 75 4.94 -16.73 14.78
CA TYR A 75 6.23 -17.30 14.39
C TYR A 75 6.93 -16.37 13.40
N ARG A 76 8.13 -15.91 13.75
CA ARG A 76 8.95 -15.04 12.89
C ARG A 76 10.13 -15.83 12.35
N LEU A 77 10.24 -15.91 11.02
CA LEU A 77 11.30 -16.65 10.33
C LEU A 77 12.59 -15.83 10.17
N PHE A 78 12.92 -15.02 11.18
CA PHE A 78 14.10 -14.17 11.19
C PHE A 78 14.61 -13.98 12.62
N THR A 79 15.91 -13.76 12.76
CA THR A 79 16.54 -13.56 14.07
C THR A 79 16.17 -12.19 14.66
N ARG A 80 16.25 -12.07 15.98
CA ARG A 80 16.09 -10.79 16.68
C ARG A 80 17.13 -9.76 16.24
N CYS A 81 18.31 -10.21 15.82
CA CYS A 81 19.36 -9.36 15.23
C CYS A 81 18.90 -8.81 13.88
N ASN A 82 18.46 -9.68 12.96
CA ASN A 82 17.90 -9.28 11.67
C ASN A 82 16.75 -8.27 11.84
N GLN A 83 15.84 -8.54 12.78
CA GLN A 83 14.73 -7.62 13.10
C GLN A 83 15.20 -6.22 13.48
N ARG A 84 16.29 -6.11 14.26
CA ARG A 84 16.79 -4.83 14.78
C ARG A 84 17.55 -4.01 13.74
N PHE A 85 18.24 -4.66 12.81
CA PHE A 85 19.17 -3.97 11.90
C PHE A 85 18.67 -3.87 10.47
N SER A 86 17.78 -4.76 10.03
CA SER A 86 17.37 -4.83 8.62
C SER A 86 15.94 -4.34 8.37
N PHE A 87 15.14 -4.19 9.41
CA PHE A 87 13.77 -3.71 9.26
C PHE A 87 13.71 -2.21 9.51
N VAL A 88 13.02 -1.49 8.61
CA VAL A 88 12.69 -0.09 8.83
C VAL A 88 11.49 -0.03 9.78
N ASP A 89 11.60 0.73 10.88
CA ASP A 89 10.54 0.81 11.89
C ASP A 89 9.21 1.30 11.32
N PHE A 90 9.30 2.20 10.34
CA PHE A 90 8.18 2.79 9.60
C PHE A 90 8.44 2.72 8.10
N PRO A 91 7.45 2.34 7.27
CA PRO A 91 7.59 2.46 5.83
C PRO A 91 7.83 3.94 5.48
N GLN A 92 8.73 4.19 4.52
CA GLN A 92 8.89 5.54 3.99
C GLN A 92 7.57 6.02 3.38
N GLY A 93 7.31 7.33 3.47
CA GLY A 93 6.09 7.92 2.93
C GLY A 93 5.94 7.66 1.44
N GLU A 94 4.74 7.28 0.99
CA GLU A 94 4.42 6.98 -0.42
C GLU A 94 4.78 8.14 -1.35
N MET A 95 4.64 9.37 -0.87
CA MET A 95 5.01 10.58 -1.63
C MET A 95 6.48 10.58 -2.06
N ILE A 96 7.39 9.97 -1.29
CA ILE A 96 8.83 9.94 -1.62
C ILE A 96 9.12 8.87 -2.68
N THR A 97 8.28 7.83 -2.76
CA THR A 97 8.53 6.64 -3.57
C THR A 97 7.68 6.57 -4.84
N SER A 98 6.79 7.52 -5.06
CA SER A 98 5.84 7.55 -6.19
C SER A 98 6.06 8.75 -7.12
N ARG A 99 5.50 8.66 -8.33
CA ARG A 99 5.49 9.77 -9.29
C ARG A 99 4.60 10.90 -8.78
N LEU A 100 5.08 12.14 -8.89
CA LEU A 100 4.40 13.31 -8.33
C LEU A 100 3.44 14.01 -9.31
N ASP A 101 3.31 13.52 -10.55
CA ASP A 101 2.51 14.14 -11.63
C ASP A 101 1.10 14.51 -11.16
N LYS A 102 0.39 13.55 -10.55
CA LYS A 102 -0.98 13.77 -10.07
C LYS A 102 -1.05 14.80 -8.95
N ILE A 103 -0.13 14.72 -7.98
CA ILE A 103 -0.07 15.62 -6.84
C ILE A 103 0.26 17.04 -7.31
N TYR A 104 1.21 17.16 -8.25
CA TYR A 104 1.61 18.44 -8.83
C TYR A 104 0.42 19.12 -9.53
N LEU A 105 -0.30 18.35 -10.35
CA LEU A 105 -1.48 18.84 -11.07
C LEU A 105 -2.61 19.24 -10.12
N GLN A 106 -2.86 18.45 -9.07
CA GLN A 106 -3.83 18.78 -8.03
C GLN A 106 -3.45 20.06 -7.26
N GLY A 107 -2.16 20.25 -6.95
CA GLY A 107 -1.68 21.49 -6.33
C GLY A 107 -2.00 22.72 -7.19
N LYS A 108 -1.80 22.62 -8.50
CA LYS A 108 -2.13 23.71 -9.43
C LYS A 108 -3.65 23.96 -9.54
N LEU A 109 -4.47 22.92 -9.50
CA LEU A 109 -5.94 23.07 -9.42
C LEU A 109 -6.40 23.80 -8.16
N LEU A 110 -5.68 23.62 -7.05
CA LEU A 110 -5.92 24.34 -5.79
C LEU A 110 -5.33 25.76 -5.79
N ASN A 111 -4.94 26.29 -6.95
CA ASN A 111 -4.32 27.62 -7.12
C ASN A 111 -3.01 27.80 -6.33
N VAL A 112 -2.25 26.73 -6.13
CA VAL A 112 -0.90 26.84 -5.55
C VAL A 112 0.06 27.38 -6.62
N ASN A 113 0.54 28.61 -6.41
CA ASN A 113 1.45 29.27 -7.36
C ASN A 113 2.77 28.50 -7.52
N ASN A 114 3.43 28.18 -6.40
CA ASN A 114 4.70 27.47 -6.35
C ASN A 114 4.53 26.09 -5.69
N VAL A 115 4.21 25.09 -6.51
CA VAL A 115 4.01 23.71 -6.06
C VAL A 115 5.29 23.13 -5.46
N LYS A 116 6.45 23.45 -6.03
CA LYS A 116 7.74 23.00 -5.49
C LYS A 116 7.93 23.46 -4.04
N ALA A 117 7.75 24.74 -3.76
CA ALA A 117 7.85 25.27 -2.41
C ALA A 117 6.78 24.69 -1.47
N PHE A 118 5.57 24.45 -1.97
CA PHE A 118 4.50 23.82 -1.21
C PHE A 118 4.86 22.39 -0.78
N LEU A 119 5.37 21.56 -1.69
CA LEU A 119 5.77 20.17 -1.38
C LEU A 119 6.96 20.10 -0.43
N GLN A 120 7.82 21.11 -0.42
CA GLN A 120 8.92 21.19 0.55
C GLN A 120 8.44 21.43 1.99
N ASN A 121 7.21 21.86 2.21
CA ASN A 121 6.61 22.02 3.55
C ASN A 121 5.90 20.75 4.04
N ALA A 122 5.94 19.64 3.29
CA ALA A 122 5.31 18.38 3.70
C ALA A 122 6.02 17.77 4.92
N LEU A 123 5.32 16.91 5.66
CA LEU A 123 5.87 16.16 6.81
C LEU A 123 7.15 15.38 6.43
N TYR A 124 7.18 14.87 5.21
CA TYR A 124 8.33 14.20 4.61
C TYR A 124 8.51 14.76 3.19
N PRO A 125 9.30 15.83 3.00
CA PRO A 125 9.42 16.50 1.72
C PRO A 125 10.12 15.60 0.70
N PRO A 126 9.60 15.50 -0.54
CA PRO A 126 10.28 14.77 -1.61
C PRO A 126 11.51 15.53 -2.10
N SER A 127 12.44 14.81 -2.73
CA SER A 127 13.56 15.43 -3.43
C SER A 127 13.08 16.30 -4.59
N ILE A 128 13.92 17.25 -5.01
CA ILE A 128 13.55 18.23 -6.05
C ILE A 128 13.42 17.57 -7.44
N GLU A 129 14.22 16.54 -7.71
CA GLU A 129 14.29 15.88 -9.02
C GLU A 129 12.94 15.24 -9.45
N PRO A 130 12.24 14.43 -8.62
CA PRO A 130 10.89 13.96 -8.94
C PRO A 130 9.87 15.07 -9.20
N ILE A 131 9.99 16.22 -8.51
CA ILE A 131 9.09 17.37 -8.72
C ILE A 131 9.36 17.99 -10.09
N GLN A 132 10.63 18.15 -10.47
CA GLN A 132 11.02 18.67 -11.77
C GLN A 132 10.61 17.73 -12.91
N HIS A 133 10.80 16.42 -12.75
CA HIS A 133 10.35 15.44 -13.72
C HIS A 133 8.82 15.46 -13.90
N ALA A 134 8.06 15.60 -12.81
CA ALA A 134 6.61 15.75 -12.88
C ALA A 134 6.18 17.03 -13.61
N GLU A 135 6.83 18.15 -13.32
CA GLU A 135 6.59 19.43 -14.00
C GLU A 135 6.88 19.34 -15.50
N GLN A 136 8.03 18.78 -15.87
CA GLN A 136 8.41 18.59 -17.28
C GLN A 136 7.43 17.65 -18.00
N PHE A 137 7.10 16.51 -17.39
CA PHE A 137 6.15 15.57 -17.98
C PHE A 137 4.78 16.20 -18.23
N LEU A 138 4.27 16.99 -17.28
CA LEU A 138 2.98 17.68 -17.42
C LEU A 138 3.03 18.78 -18.50
N TYR A 139 4.18 19.43 -18.68
CA TYR A 139 4.42 20.34 -19.80
C TYR A 139 4.39 19.59 -21.13
N ASP A 140 5.09 18.45 -21.23
CA ASP A 140 5.22 17.67 -22.46
C ASP A 140 3.86 17.13 -22.94
N ILE A 141 2.95 16.78 -22.03
CA ILE A 141 1.58 16.34 -22.38
C ILE A 141 0.60 17.51 -22.60
N GLY A 142 1.04 18.77 -22.49
CA GLY A 142 0.20 19.95 -22.71
C GLY A 142 -0.78 20.26 -21.57
N ALA A 143 -0.53 19.81 -20.35
CA ALA A 143 -1.35 20.15 -19.18
C ALA A 143 -1.19 21.62 -18.74
N PHE A 144 -0.06 22.24 -19.10
CA PHE A 144 0.28 23.62 -18.77
C PHE A 144 0.60 24.45 -20.02
N ILE A 145 0.34 25.76 -19.94
CA ILE A 145 0.75 26.73 -20.94
C ILE A 145 2.21 27.15 -20.68
N SER A 146 3.05 27.06 -21.71
CA SER A 146 4.51 27.11 -21.59
C SER A 146 5.11 28.34 -20.91
N HIS A 147 4.46 29.49 -21.04
CA HIS A 147 5.00 30.78 -20.58
C HIS A 147 4.34 31.31 -19.30
N THR A 148 3.15 30.81 -18.97
CA THR A 148 2.35 31.32 -17.85
C THR A 148 2.23 30.31 -16.72
N ASN A 149 2.63 29.05 -16.94
CA ASN A 149 2.44 27.94 -16.02
C ASN A 149 0.96 27.84 -15.54
N GLN A 150 0.04 28.29 -16.40
CA GLN A 150 -1.40 28.22 -16.19
C GLN A 150 -1.91 26.89 -16.73
N LEU A 151 -2.94 26.37 -16.06
CA LEU A 151 -3.57 25.11 -16.40
C LEU A 151 -4.34 25.23 -17.72
N THR A 152 -4.10 24.31 -18.65
CA THR A 152 -4.90 24.19 -19.88
C THR A 152 -6.25 23.53 -19.59
N PRO A 153 -7.25 23.63 -20.48
CA PRO A 153 -8.49 22.86 -20.36
C PRO A 153 -8.24 21.35 -20.23
N ILE A 154 -7.22 20.82 -20.92
CA ILE A 154 -6.78 19.42 -20.81
C ILE A 154 -6.24 19.15 -19.41
N GLY A 155 -5.38 20.02 -18.90
CA GLY A 155 -4.86 19.96 -17.53
C GLY A 155 -5.95 19.90 -16.46
N LYS A 156 -7.13 20.51 -16.71
CA LYS A 156 -8.25 20.49 -15.76
C LYS A 156 -8.95 19.13 -15.68
N ILE A 157 -8.87 18.34 -16.75
CA ILE A 157 -9.59 17.06 -16.91
C ILE A 157 -8.69 15.89 -16.51
N LEU A 158 -7.38 15.98 -16.78
CA LEU A 158 -6.39 14.93 -16.49
C LEU A 158 -6.35 14.35 -15.06
N PRO A 159 -6.64 15.09 -13.97
CA PRO A 159 -6.55 14.55 -12.61
C PRO A 159 -7.81 13.83 -12.13
N GLN A 160 -8.90 13.84 -12.91
CA GLN A 160 -10.16 13.12 -12.63
C GLN A 160 -10.05 11.65 -13.04
#